data_AF-A0A2D7NVW8-F1
#
_entry.id   AF-A0A2D7NVW8-F1
#
_cell.length_a   1.000
_cell.length_b   1.000
_cell.length_c   1.000
_cell.angle_alpha   90.00
_cell.angle_beta   90.00
_cell.angle_gamma   90.00
#
_symmetry.space_group_name_H-M   'P 1'
#
loop_
_entity.id
_entity.type
_entity.pdbx_description
1 polymer ?
#
loop_
_entity_poly.entity_id
_entity_poly.type
_entity_poly.pdbx_seq_one_letter_code
_entity_poly.pdbx_strand_id
1 'polypeptide(L)'
;KNGTRLWEKANGVDPSPVIPYQERKSISTERTFDIDTIDTDKLKSLLTAMTENLIFQLRRSNKLTACITLKLRYSDFQTYTIQKKITYSASDEVILPIVMALYKRLYQKRLLVRLIGVKFSHLVGGGHQIHLFEDSENMLNLYQAMDKIRDKYGDRMVMRASGFGAKTINRRNPFTGEPPPLLANRRT
;
A
#
# COMPACT_ATOMS: atom_id res chain seq x y z
N LYS A 1 -3.27 -31.43 -9.81
CA LYS A 1 -2.60 -30.80 -8.64
C LYS A 1 -3.55 -30.47 -7.49
N ASN A 2 -4.69 -29.78 -7.71
CA ASN A 2 -5.61 -29.45 -6.61
C ASN A 2 -6.37 -30.66 -6.04
N GLY A 3 -6.75 -31.64 -6.87
CA GLY A 3 -7.48 -32.84 -6.43
C GLY A 3 -6.68 -33.73 -5.46
N THR A 4 -5.41 -34.00 -5.77
CA THR A 4 -4.51 -34.77 -4.90
C THR A 4 -4.37 -34.10 -3.53
N ARG A 5 -4.17 -32.78 -3.50
CA ARG A 5 -4.05 -32.01 -2.25
C ARG A 5 -5.33 -32.00 -1.42
N LEU A 6 -6.50 -32.04 -2.07
CA LEU A 6 -7.79 -32.13 -1.39
C LEU A 6 -7.98 -33.52 -0.78
N TRP A 7 -7.62 -34.57 -1.51
CA TRP A 7 -7.66 -35.95 -1.04
C TRP A 7 -6.70 -36.18 0.13
N GLU A 8 -5.46 -35.69 0.05
CA GLU A 8 -4.49 -35.76 1.14
C GLU A 8 -5.03 -35.09 2.41
N LYS A 9 -5.57 -33.86 2.29
CA LYS A 9 -6.19 -33.15 3.42
C LYS A 9 -7.41 -33.88 3.99
N ALA A 10 -8.26 -34.47 3.14
CA ALA A 10 -9.42 -35.24 3.59
C ALA A 10 -9.00 -36.50 4.38
N ASN A 11 -7.82 -37.04 4.10
CA ASN A 11 -7.23 -38.17 4.83
C ASN A 11 -6.25 -37.72 5.94
N GLY A 12 -6.22 -36.44 6.31
CA GLY A 12 -5.37 -35.94 7.39
C GLY A 12 -3.87 -35.90 7.06
N VAL A 13 -3.50 -36.05 5.79
CA VAL A 13 -2.11 -36.02 5.33
C VAL A 13 -1.76 -34.57 4.95
N ASP A 14 -0.95 -33.90 5.78
CA ASP A 14 -0.33 -32.61 5.44
C ASP A 14 1.16 -32.62 5.84
N PRO A 15 2.08 -32.90 4.89
CA PRO A 15 3.52 -32.92 5.16
C PRO A 15 4.16 -31.52 5.19
N SER A 16 3.35 -30.45 5.14
CA SER A 16 3.87 -29.08 5.07
C SER A 16 4.68 -28.74 6.33
N PRO A 17 5.97 -28.35 6.19
CA PRO A 17 6.77 -28.00 7.35
C PRO A 17 6.28 -26.69 7.96
N VAL A 18 6.45 -26.55 9.28
CA VAL A 18 6.28 -25.26 9.96
C VAL A 18 7.45 -24.35 9.57
N ILE A 19 7.16 -23.32 8.77
CA ILE A 19 8.16 -22.33 8.34
C ILE A 19 8.06 -21.12 9.28
N PRO A 20 9.05 -20.88 10.16
CA PRO A 20 8.98 -19.83 11.18
C PRO A 20 9.07 -18.42 10.57
N TYR A 21 9.71 -18.26 9.42
CA TYR A 21 9.89 -16.97 8.76
C TYR A 21 9.62 -17.07 7.26
N GLN A 22 8.77 -16.17 6.76
CA GLN A 22 8.55 -16.01 5.33
C GLN A 22 8.69 -14.54 4.97
N GLU A 23 9.59 -14.24 4.02
CA GLU A 23 9.73 -12.88 3.52
C GLU A 23 8.44 -12.42 2.84
N ARG A 24 8.01 -11.21 3.20
CA ARG A 24 6.79 -10.62 2.69
C ARG A 24 6.95 -10.21 1.23
N LYS A 25 6.18 -10.82 0.33
CA LYS A 25 6.23 -10.59 -1.12
C LYS A 25 5.47 -9.34 -1.60
N SER A 26 4.58 -8.81 -0.77
CA SER A 26 3.79 -7.62 -1.08
C SER A 26 3.23 -6.95 0.17
N ILE A 27 2.97 -5.66 0.03
CA ILE A 27 2.36 -4.80 1.05
C ILE A 27 1.16 -4.09 0.40
N SER A 28 0.05 -3.99 1.12
CA SER A 28 -1.16 -3.36 0.59
C SER A 28 -1.97 -2.73 1.69
N THR A 29 -2.67 -1.67 1.33
CA THR A 29 -3.67 -1.02 2.17
C THR A 29 -4.93 -0.89 1.33
N GLU A 30 -6.07 -1.27 1.90
CA GLU A 30 -7.37 -1.06 1.29
C GLU A 30 -8.34 -0.47 2.29
N ARG A 31 -9.31 0.28 1.80
CA ARG A 31 -10.34 0.89 2.61
C ARG A 31 -11.70 0.64 1.98
N THR A 32 -12.57 0.00 2.74
CA THR A 32 -14.00 -0.08 2.47
C THR A 32 -14.67 1.16 3.05
N PHE A 33 -15.58 1.77 2.30
CA PHE A 33 -16.37 2.90 2.76
C PHE A 33 -17.65 2.41 3.43
N ASP A 34 -18.05 3.08 4.51
CA ASP A 34 -19.33 2.80 5.18
C ASP A 34 -20.52 3.24 4.30
N ILE A 35 -20.34 4.39 3.64
CA ILE A 35 -21.26 4.92 2.64
C ILE A 35 -20.49 5.00 1.31
N ASP A 36 -20.96 4.27 0.30
CA ASP A 36 -20.34 4.25 -1.02
C ASP A 36 -20.28 5.69 -1.60
N THR A 37 -19.16 6.05 -2.24
CA THR A 37 -18.86 7.44 -2.60
C THR A 37 -18.50 7.60 -4.07
N ILE A 38 -18.90 8.72 -4.69
CA ILE A 38 -18.46 9.13 -6.04
C ILE A 38 -17.56 10.37 -6.01
N ASP A 39 -17.36 10.96 -4.83
CA ASP A 39 -16.51 12.14 -4.62
C ASP A 39 -15.06 11.81 -5.01
N THR A 40 -14.65 12.32 -6.17
CA THR A 40 -13.33 12.03 -6.72
C THR A 40 -12.20 12.67 -5.93
N ASP A 41 -12.44 13.79 -5.25
CA ASP A 41 -11.39 14.51 -4.52
C ASP A 41 -11.12 13.84 -3.18
N LYS A 42 -12.18 13.35 -2.52
CA LYS A 42 -12.04 12.45 -1.37
C LYS A 42 -11.32 11.15 -1.73
N LEU A 43 -11.62 10.55 -2.89
CA LEU A 43 -10.94 9.34 -3.37
C LEU A 43 -9.46 9.60 -3.66
N LYS A 44 -9.11 10.66 -4.38
CA LYS A 44 -7.71 11.05 -4.65
C LYS A 44 -6.95 11.36 -3.37
N SER A 45 -7.56 12.09 -2.44
CA SER A 45 -6.95 12.42 -1.14
C SER A 45 -6.62 11.17 -0.35
N LEU A 46 -7.58 10.25 -0.24
CA LEU A 46 -7.39 8.97 0.41
C LEU A 46 -6.30 8.14 -0.28
N LEU A 47 -6.32 8.09 -1.61
CA LEU A 47 -5.35 7.34 -2.39
C LEU A 47 -3.92 7.86 -2.19
N THR A 48 -3.75 9.18 -2.16
CA THR A 48 -2.48 9.84 -1.88
C THR A 48 -1.95 9.41 -0.52
N ALA A 49 -2.79 9.53 0.51
CA ALA A 49 -2.40 9.22 1.88
C ALA A 49 -2.10 7.73 2.09
N MET A 50 -2.86 6.82 1.45
CA MET A 50 -2.58 5.38 1.47
C MET A 50 -1.24 5.06 0.78
N THR A 51 -0.95 5.73 -0.32
CA THR A 51 0.29 5.55 -1.08
C THR A 51 1.49 6.04 -0.26
N GLU A 52 1.44 7.25 0.29
CA GLU A 52 2.49 7.79 1.17
C GLU A 52 2.77 6.89 2.36
N ASN A 53 1.72 6.36 3.00
CA ASN A 53 1.87 5.47 4.15
C ASN A 53 2.55 4.16 3.76
N LEU A 54 2.20 3.58 2.61
CA LEU A 54 2.87 2.39 2.09
C LEU A 54 4.34 2.66 1.73
N ILE A 55 4.64 3.82 1.13
CA ILE A 55 6.01 4.21 0.77
C ILE A 55 6.84 4.42 2.05
N PHE A 56 6.29 5.09 3.06
CA PHE A 56 6.93 5.24 4.37
C PHE A 56 7.26 3.88 4.99
N GLN A 57 6.33 2.92 4.94
CA GLN A 57 6.58 1.56 5.44
C GLN A 57 7.67 0.82 4.65
N LEU A 58 7.77 1.05 3.33
CA LEU A 58 8.85 0.54 2.50
C LEU A 58 10.20 1.13 2.91
N ARG A 59 10.30 2.45 3.05
CA ARG A 59 11.54 3.14 3.45
C ARG A 59 12.00 2.74 4.84
N ARG A 60 11.09 2.70 5.82
CA ARG A 60 11.38 2.23 7.18
C ARG A 60 11.93 0.81 7.23
N SER A 61 11.61 0.00 6.24
CA SER A 61 12.06 -1.41 6.15
C SER A 61 13.17 -1.63 5.12
N ASN A 62 13.73 -0.54 4.58
CA ASN A 62 14.77 -0.55 3.55
C ASN A 62 14.40 -1.45 2.35
N LYS A 63 13.15 -1.32 1.88
CA LYS A 63 12.60 -2.07 0.74
C LYS A 63 12.23 -1.13 -0.40
N LEU A 64 12.31 -1.64 -1.62
CA LEU A 64 11.82 -1.00 -2.84
C LEU A 64 10.70 -1.82 -3.46
N THR A 65 9.84 -1.19 -4.27
CA THR A 65 8.79 -1.87 -5.06
C THR A 65 9.03 -1.72 -6.56
N ALA A 66 8.73 -2.75 -7.33
CA ALA A 66 8.75 -2.72 -8.80
C ALA A 66 7.36 -2.86 -9.45
N CYS A 67 6.30 -3.02 -8.66
CA CYS A 67 4.95 -3.13 -9.21
C CYS A 67 3.92 -2.46 -8.31
N ILE A 68 3.08 -1.64 -8.92
CA ILE A 68 1.99 -0.93 -8.28
C ILE A 68 0.69 -1.51 -8.83
N THR A 69 -0.20 -1.94 -7.95
CA THR A 69 -1.54 -2.41 -8.28
C THR A 69 -2.57 -1.54 -7.58
N LEU A 70 -3.56 -1.06 -8.34
CA LEU A 70 -4.72 -0.36 -7.83
C LEU A 70 -5.95 -1.27 -7.95
N LYS A 71 -6.75 -1.31 -6.88
CA LYS A 71 -8.00 -2.06 -6.78
C LYS A 71 -9.14 -1.10 -6.47
N LEU A 72 -10.25 -1.26 -7.18
CA LEU A 72 -11.47 -0.49 -6.97
C LEU A 72 -12.66 -1.44 -7.03
N ARG A 73 -13.53 -1.39 -6.03
CA ARG A 73 -14.80 -2.11 -6.02
C ARG A 73 -15.95 -1.11 -6.05
N TYR A 74 -16.88 -1.30 -6.96
CA TYR A 74 -18.09 -0.49 -7.05
C TYR A 74 -19.20 -1.04 -6.14
N SER A 75 -20.30 -0.29 -6.00
CA SER A 75 -21.47 -0.67 -5.20
C SER A 75 -22.17 -1.95 -5.69
N ASP A 76 -21.98 -2.33 -6.96
CA ASP A 76 -22.42 -3.60 -7.56
C ASP A 76 -21.51 -4.80 -7.20
N PHE A 77 -20.57 -4.60 -6.28
CA PHE A 77 -19.54 -5.56 -5.85
C PHE A 77 -18.57 -6.01 -6.95
N GLN A 78 -18.64 -5.44 -8.16
CA GLN A 78 -17.66 -5.70 -9.21
C GLN A 78 -16.32 -5.08 -8.82
N THR A 79 -15.27 -5.90 -8.87
CA THR A 79 -13.91 -5.51 -8.50
C THR A 79 -13.06 -5.38 -9.75
N TYR A 80 -12.46 -4.20 -9.92
CA TYR A 80 -11.54 -3.90 -11.01
C TYR A 80 -10.14 -3.68 -10.45
N THR A 81 -9.15 -4.24 -11.14
CA THR A 81 -7.74 -4.11 -10.76
C THR A 81 -6.90 -3.75 -11.97
N ILE A 82 -6.02 -2.77 -11.82
CA ILE A 82 -5.01 -2.43 -12.82
C ILE A 82 -3.64 -2.40 -12.15
N GLN A 83 -2.61 -2.83 -12.87
CA GLN A 83 -1.24 -2.83 -12.37
C GLN A 83 -0.28 -2.21 -13.38
N LYS A 84 0.82 -1.67 -12.87
CA LYS A 84 1.93 -1.19 -13.69
C LYS A 84 3.25 -1.56 -13.04
N LYS A 85 4.15 -2.12 -13.85
CA LYS A 85 5.56 -2.34 -13.48
C LYS A 85 6.33 -1.02 -13.60
N ILE A 86 7.22 -0.80 -12.64
CA ILE A 86 8.06 0.39 -12.54
C ILE A 86 9.48 -0.05 -12.20
N THR A 87 10.45 0.83 -12.44
CA THR A 87 11.80 0.69 -11.87
C THR A 87 11.70 0.68 -10.35
N TYR A 88 12.55 -0.09 -9.68
CA TYR A 88 12.57 -0.21 -8.23
C TYR A 88 12.67 1.17 -7.58
N SER A 89 11.65 1.54 -6.80
CA SER A 89 11.58 2.84 -6.15
C SER A 89 10.85 2.77 -4.82
N ALA A 90 11.17 3.71 -3.94
CA ALA A 90 10.44 4.06 -2.72
C ALA A 90 10.32 5.60 -2.59
N SER A 91 10.29 6.30 -3.72
CA SER A 91 10.13 7.75 -3.80
C SER A 91 8.67 8.13 -4.05
N ASP A 92 8.16 9.07 -3.25
CA ASP A 92 6.80 9.61 -3.39
C ASP A 92 6.59 10.28 -4.76
N GLU A 93 7.59 11.02 -5.25
CA GLU A 93 7.55 11.69 -6.56
C GLU A 93 7.42 10.74 -7.74
N VAL A 94 8.02 9.55 -7.64
CA VAL A 94 7.94 8.55 -8.71
C VAL A 94 6.62 7.80 -8.63
N ILE A 95 6.21 7.40 -7.43
CA ILE A 95 5.11 6.47 -7.23
C ILE A 95 3.74 7.16 -7.26
N LEU A 96 3.58 8.34 -6.66
CA LEU A 96 2.29 9.03 -6.57
C LEU A 96 1.69 9.37 -7.94
N PRO A 97 2.43 9.95 -8.91
CA PRO A 97 1.88 10.26 -10.24
C PRO A 97 1.43 8.98 -10.97
N ILE A 98 2.15 7.87 -10.76
CA ILE A 98 1.81 6.59 -11.36
C ILE A 98 0.51 6.04 -10.77
N VAL A 99 0.35 6.10 -9.45
CA VAL A 99 -0.90 5.71 -8.78
C VAL A 99 -2.08 6.56 -9.28
N MET A 100 -1.91 7.87 -9.42
CA MET A 100 -2.95 8.76 -9.94
C MET A 100 -3.30 8.48 -11.40
N ALA A 101 -2.30 8.17 -12.23
CA ALA A 101 -2.52 7.78 -13.62
C ALA A 101 -3.30 6.45 -13.72
N LEU A 102 -3.00 5.48 -12.85
CA LEU A 102 -3.75 4.22 -12.76
C LEU A 102 -5.18 4.46 -12.29
N TYR A 103 -5.39 5.34 -11.31
CA TYR A 103 -6.73 5.72 -10.86
C TYR A 103 -7.56 6.34 -11.97
N LYS A 104 -7.01 7.31 -12.72
CA LYS A 104 -7.69 7.93 -13.85
C LYS A 104 -8.08 6.92 -14.93
N ARG A 105 -7.27 5.87 -15.15
CA ARG A 105 -7.59 4.81 -16.12
C ARG A 105 -8.63 3.83 -15.59
N LEU A 106 -8.61 3.51 -14.29
CA LEU A 106 -9.50 2.53 -13.67
C LEU A 106 -10.90 3.08 -13.39
N TYR A 107 -10.99 4.36 -13.04
CA TYR A 107 -12.22 5.04 -12.71
C TYR A 107 -12.96 5.50 -13.97
N GLN A 108 -13.76 4.61 -14.55
CA GLN A 108 -14.48 4.87 -15.81
C GLN A 108 -16.01 4.90 -15.65
N LYS A 109 -16.55 4.32 -14.57
CA LYS A 109 -18.00 4.20 -14.39
C LYS A 109 -18.56 5.34 -13.53
N ARG A 110 -19.77 5.80 -13.83
CA ARG A 110 -20.57 6.68 -12.96
C ARG A 110 -21.25 5.92 -11.82
N LEU A 111 -20.57 4.90 -11.29
CA LEU A 111 -21.04 4.07 -10.18
C LEU A 111 -20.33 4.49 -8.89
N LEU A 112 -21.02 4.32 -7.76
CA LEU A 112 -20.46 4.60 -6.45
C LEU A 112 -19.32 3.62 -6.13
N VAL A 113 -18.27 4.11 -5.50
CA VAL A 113 -17.11 3.33 -5.08
C VAL A 113 -17.31 2.87 -3.64
N ARG A 114 -17.21 1.55 -3.43
CA ARG A 114 -17.35 0.88 -2.13
C ARG A 114 -16.01 0.58 -1.48
N LEU A 115 -14.98 0.30 -2.27
CA LEU A 115 -13.63 0.02 -1.77
C LEU A 115 -12.57 0.54 -2.72
N ILE A 116 -11.51 1.13 -2.17
CA ILE A 116 -10.30 1.50 -2.90
C ILE A 116 -9.07 0.94 -2.19
N GLY A 117 -8.10 0.43 -2.95
CA GLY A 117 -6.92 -0.23 -2.42
C GLY A 117 -5.70 -0.07 -3.28
N VAL A 118 -4.54 0.08 -2.65
CA VAL A 118 -3.22 0.12 -3.30
C VAL A 118 -2.39 -1.04 -2.78
N LYS A 119 -1.70 -1.72 -3.68
CA LYS A 119 -0.79 -2.81 -3.38
C LYS A 119 0.55 -2.58 -4.09
N PHE A 120 1.63 -2.77 -3.35
CA PHE A 120 2.98 -2.85 -3.86
C PHE A 120 3.47 -4.29 -3.81
N SER A 121 4.03 -4.76 -4.92
CA SER A 121 4.56 -6.12 -5.08
C SER A 121 5.91 -6.09 -5.79
N HIS A 122 6.57 -7.25 -5.87
CA HIS A 122 7.97 -7.35 -6.28
C HIS A 122 8.85 -6.48 -5.37
N LEU A 123 8.79 -6.81 -4.07
CA LEU A 123 9.57 -6.13 -3.05
C LEU A 123 11.00 -6.69 -3.06
N VAL A 124 11.98 -5.79 -3.01
CA VAL A 124 13.41 -6.14 -2.91
C VAL A 124 14.05 -5.36 -1.78
N GLY A 125 15.08 -5.93 -1.17
CA GLY A 125 15.95 -5.22 -0.23
C GLY A 125 16.85 -4.24 -0.96
N GLY A 126 17.02 -3.06 -0.38
CA GLY A 126 17.92 -2.03 -0.90
C GLY A 126 17.44 -0.63 -0.58
N GLY A 127 18.40 0.28 -0.44
CA GLY A 127 18.13 1.71 -0.39
C GLY A 127 17.86 2.26 -1.80
N HIS A 128 17.19 3.40 -1.88
CA HIS A 128 17.06 4.12 -3.14
C HIS A 128 18.46 4.50 -3.65
N GLN A 129 18.82 4.08 -4.87
CA GLN A 129 20.10 4.43 -5.48
C GLN A 129 20.09 5.92 -5.86
N ILE A 130 21.03 6.67 -5.32
CA ILE A 130 21.18 8.11 -5.59
C ILE A 130 21.86 8.28 -6.96
N HIS A 131 21.29 9.13 -7.81
CA HIS A 131 21.97 9.59 -9.01
C HIS A 131 22.97 10.67 -8.62
N LEU A 132 24.24 10.48 -8.96
CA LEU A 132 25.39 11.30 -8.51
C LEU A 132 25.31 12.79 -8.93
N PHE A 133 24.39 13.15 -9.83
CA PHE A 133 24.37 14.47 -10.50
C PHE A 133 22.99 15.14 -10.58
N GLU A 134 21.97 14.66 -9.86
CA GLU A 134 20.60 15.22 -9.95
C GLU A 134 20.14 15.85 -8.63
N ASP A 135 19.22 16.84 -8.74
CA ASP A 135 18.44 17.55 -7.69
C ASP A 135 17.79 16.65 -6.61
N SER A 136 17.95 15.33 -6.75
CA SER A 136 17.56 14.26 -5.86
C SER A 136 18.07 14.39 -4.41
N GLU A 137 19.19 15.05 -4.15
CA GLU A 137 19.78 15.13 -2.81
C GLU A 137 18.91 15.93 -1.82
N ASN A 138 18.37 17.07 -2.27
CA ASN A 138 17.47 17.90 -1.45
C ASN A 138 16.14 17.18 -1.13
N MET A 139 15.54 16.52 -2.12
CA MET A 139 14.30 15.77 -1.90
C MET A 139 14.52 14.55 -1.03
N LEU A 140 15.64 13.86 -1.17
CA LEU A 140 15.99 12.73 -0.32
C LEU A 140 16.20 13.18 1.14
N ASN A 141 16.92 14.28 1.35
CA ASN A 141 17.08 14.90 2.67
C ASN A 141 15.73 15.30 3.28
N LEU A 142 14.82 15.86 2.47
CA LEU A 142 13.45 16.14 2.88
C LEU A 142 12.71 14.86 3.31
N TYR A 143 12.74 13.79 2.50
CA TYR A 143 12.09 12.53 2.85
C TYR A 143 12.68 11.92 4.13
N GLN A 144 14.00 11.94 4.30
CA GLN A 144 14.65 11.48 5.53
C GLN A 144 14.25 12.33 6.74
N ALA A 145 14.16 13.65 6.60
CA ALA A 145 13.72 14.52 7.68
C ALA A 145 12.25 14.27 8.06
N MET A 146 11.36 14.13 7.07
CA MET A 146 9.96 13.77 7.28
C MET A 146 9.82 12.42 7.97
N ASP A 147 10.57 11.42 7.53
CA ASP A 147 10.56 10.08 8.10
C ASP A 147 11.05 10.09 9.56
N LYS A 148 12.14 10.83 9.87
CA LYS A 148 12.63 11.03 11.25
C LYS A 148 11.57 11.64 12.17
N ILE A 149 10.81 12.63 11.68
CA ILE A 149 9.73 13.25 12.46
C ILE A 149 8.60 12.25 12.69
N ARG A 150 8.23 11.48 11.66
CA ARG A 150 7.18 10.45 11.74
C ARG A 150 7.58 9.32 12.70
N ASP A 151 8.83 8.87 12.68
CA ASP A 151 9.32 7.83 13.59
C ASP A 151 9.36 8.31 15.04
N LYS A 152 9.72 9.57 15.29
CA LYS A 152 9.84 10.12 16.65
C LYS A 152 8.50 10.53 17.27
N TYR A 153 7.64 11.19 16.51
CA TYR A 153 6.40 11.81 17.02
C TYR A 153 5.12 11.15 16.50
N GLY A 154 5.23 10.20 15.58
CA GLY A 154 4.14 9.41 15.03
C GLY A 154 3.80 9.72 13.58
N ASP A 155 3.26 8.71 12.88
CA ASP A 155 3.03 8.66 11.42
C ASP A 155 2.24 9.84 10.82
N ARG A 156 1.45 10.56 11.63
CA ARG A 156 0.55 11.64 11.15
C ARG A 156 1.03 13.05 11.48
N MET A 157 2.19 13.21 12.13
CA MET A 157 2.68 14.53 12.51
C MET A 157 3.10 15.36 11.30
N VAL A 158 3.54 14.70 10.22
CA VAL A 158 3.86 15.35 8.95
C VAL A 158 3.20 14.57 7.83
N MET A 159 2.40 15.23 7.00
CA MET A 159 1.75 14.64 5.83
C MET A 159 1.52 15.70 4.76
N ARG A 160 1.41 15.29 3.50
CA ARG A 160 1.05 16.26 2.45
C ARG A 160 -0.39 16.74 2.66
N ALA A 161 -0.63 18.01 2.35
CA ALA A 161 -1.95 18.62 2.44
C ALA A 161 -3.00 17.85 1.60
N SER A 162 -2.60 17.34 0.44
CA SER A 162 -3.44 16.51 -0.43
C SER A 162 -3.94 15.23 0.26
N GLY A 163 -3.22 14.69 1.24
CA GLY A 163 -3.60 13.50 2.00
C GLY A 163 -4.38 13.78 3.30
N PHE A 164 -4.56 15.04 3.70
CA PHE A 164 -5.07 15.42 5.02
C PHE A 164 -6.48 14.88 5.33
N GLY A 165 -7.34 14.76 4.31
CA GLY A 165 -8.70 14.24 4.45
C GLY A 165 -8.79 12.77 4.90
N ALA A 166 -7.70 12.00 4.81
CA ALA A 166 -7.67 10.60 5.20
C ALA A 166 -7.50 10.41 6.71
N LYS A 167 -8.62 10.42 7.45
CA LYS A 167 -8.60 10.35 8.93
C LYS A 167 -8.15 9.01 9.54
N THR A 168 -8.06 7.92 8.77
CA THR A 168 -7.85 6.57 9.31
C THR A 168 -7.02 5.71 8.36
N ILE A 169 -5.70 5.82 8.47
CA ILE A 169 -4.75 4.92 7.79
C ILE A 169 -4.01 4.11 8.85
N ASN A 170 -3.81 2.83 8.57
CA ASN A 170 -3.22 1.87 9.51
C ASN A 170 -1.75 2.23 9.83
N ARG A 171 -1.35 2.04 11.09
CA ARG A 171 -0.14 2.65 11.70
C ARG A 171 1.05 1.70 11.86
N ARG A 172 1.05 0.56 11.18
CA ARG A 172 1.91 -0.56 11.58
C ARG A 172 2.94 -0.94 10.53
N ASN A 173 4.18 -1.21 10.96
CA ASN A 173 5.21 -1.79 10.10
C ASN A 173 4.85 -3.26 9.77
N PRO A 174 4.63 -3.61 8.49
CA PRO A 174 4.22 -4.94 8.06
C PRO A 174 5.38 -5.95 7.95
N PHE A 175 6.62 -5.52 8.17
CA PHE A 175 7.84 -6.31 7.95
C PHE A 175 8.47 -6.86 9.23
N THR A 176 7.99 -6.47 10.42
CA THR A 176 8.55 -6.91 11.71
C THR A 176 8.10 -8.29 12.17
N GLY A 177 7.22 -8.96 11.41
CA GLY A 177 6.72 -10.31 11.72
C GLY A 177 5.74 -10.41 12.90
N GLU A 178 5.60 -9.35 13.68
CA GLU A 178 4.63 -9.27 14.78
C GLU A 178 3.16 -9.38 14.26
N PRO A 179 2.17 -9.73 15.11
CA PRO A 179 0.75 -9.88 14.72
C PRO A 179 0.01 -8.54 14.59
N PRO A 180 -0.78 -8.27 13.52
CA PRO A 180 -1.38 -6.95 13.28
C PRO A 180 -2.18 -6.49 14.51
N PRO A 181 -2.04 -5.22 14.93
CA PRO A 181 -2.84 -4.72 16.03
C PRO A 181 -4.31 -4.86 15.64
N LEU A 182 -5.06 -5.59 16.46
CA LEU A 182 -6.51 -5.67 16.31
C LEU A 182 -7.04 -4.26 16.55
N LEU A 183 -7.40 -3.57 15.47
CA LEU A 183 -8.14 -2.32 15.58
C LEU A 183 -9.47 -2.71 16.22
N ALA A 184 -9.73 -2.21 17.43
CA ALA A 184 -11.04 -2.35 18.06
C ALA A 184 -12.08 -1.93 17.02
N ASN A 185 -13.10 -2.78 16.81
CA ASN A 185 -14.19 -2.55 15.87
C ASN A 185 -14.65 -1.10 16.01
N ARG A 186 -14.29 -0.25 15.04
CA ARG A 186 -14.63 1.17 15.06
C ARG A 186 -16.12 1.28 14.77
N ARG A 187 -16.93 1.25 15.83
CA ARG A 187 -18.27 1.82 15.83
C ARG A 187 -18.14 3.26 16.31
N THR A 188 -18.44 4.19 15.41
CA THR A 188 -19.17 5.45 15.60
C THR A 188 -19.36 6.07 14.23
#